data_AF-A0A962H1N4-F1
#
_entry.id   AF-A0A962H1N4-F1
#
_cell.length_a   1.000
_cell.length_b   1.000
_cell.length_c   1.000
_cell.angle_alpha   90.00
_cell.angle_beta   90.00
_cell.angle_gamma   90.00
#
_symmetry.space_group_name_H-M   'P 1'
#
loop_
_entity.id
_entity.type
_entity.pdbx_description
1 polymer ?
#
loop_
_entity_poly.entity_id
_entity_poly.type
_entity_poly.pdbx_seq_one_letter_code
_entity_poly.pdbx_strand_id
1 'polypeptide(L)'
;EARNEYKQLAERRVRLGLLLAEIGQEAGLEVSDDELQRALIERVRQYPGQEQQVWEFFQKTPGAINEIRAPLFEEKVVDYIIERASVTEKPVSRDELFHDHDHDHDHDHDHGEKKPAKKAAAKKAPAKKKAPAKKTES
;
A
#
# COMPACT_ATOMS: atom_id res chain seq x y z
N GLU A 1 -22.43 -1.49 20.42
CA GLU A 1 -21.10 -1.16 19.88
C GLU A 1 -20.99 -1.53 18.40
N ALA A 2 -20.89 -2.82 18.04
CA ALA A 2 -20.66 -3.36 16.68
C ALA A 2 -21.22 -2.60 15.45
N ARG A 3 -22.46 -2.09 15.47
CA ARG A 3 -23.03 -1.31 14.34
C ARG A 3 -22.20 -0.05 14.03
N ASN A 4 -21.59 0.58 15.03
CA ASN A 4 -20.79 1.79 14.86
C ASN A 4 -19.42 1.46 14.26
N GLU A 5 -18.76 0.39 14.73
CA GLU A 5 -17.50 -0.13 14.16
C GLU A 5 -17.68 -0.52 12.69
N TYR A 6 -18.71 -1.30 12.37
CA TYR A 6 -19.02 -1.66 10.98
C TYR A 6 -19.33 -0.44 10.10
N LYS A 7 -19.96 0.60 10.67
CA LYS A 7 -20.22 1.85 9.95
C LYS A 7 -18.93 2.62 9.65
N GLN A 8 -18.01 2.73 10.60
CA GLN A 8 -16.70 3.36 10.39
C GLN A 8 -15.89 2.62 9.32
N LEU A 9 -15.84 1.28 9.39
CA LEU A 9 -15.15 0.46 8.39
C LEU A 9 -15.77 0.59 7.00
N ALA A 10 -17.11 0.60 6.92
CA ALA A 10 -17.83 0.80 5.66
C ALA A 10 -17.57 2.20 5.08
N GLU A 11 -17.62 3.26 5.90
CA GLU A 11 -17.29 4.62 5.46
C GLU A 11 -15.86 4.72 4.94
N ARG A 12 -14.87 4.13 5.60
CA ARG A 12 -13.48 4.09 5.13
C ARG A 12 -13.37 3.41 3.76
N ARG A 13 -14.01 2.24 3.60
CA ARG A 13 -14.01 1.49 2.32
C ARG A 13 -14.66 2.26 1.19
N VAL A 14 -15.83 2.86 1.42
CA VAL A 14 -16.56 3.65 0.41
C VAL A 14 -15.75 4.88 -0.01
N ARG A 15 -15.16 5.62 0.95
CA ARG A 15 -14.32 6.80 0.65
C ARG A 15 -13.08 6.42 -0.17
N LEU A 16 -12.41 5.31 0.16
CA LEU A 16 -11.25 4.82 -0.59
C LEU A 16 -11.62 4.37 -2.00
N GLY A 17 -12.70 3.59 -2.16
CA GLY A 17 -13.16 3.14 -3.48
C GLY A 17 -13.55 4.31 -4.40
N LEU A 18 -14.22 5.34 -3.86
CA LEU A 18 -14.54 6.55 -4.62
C LEU A 18 -13.27 7.35 -5.00
N LEU A 19 -12.30 7.46 -4.10
CA LEU A 19 -11.03 8.15 -4.38
C LEU A 19 -10.21 7.45 -5.46
N LEU A 20 -10.08 6.12 -5.40
CA LEU A 20 -9.37 5.34 -6.41
C LEU A 20 -10.09 5.40 -7.76
N ALA A 21 -11.43 5.35 -7.76
CA ALA A 21 -12.23 5.52 -8.97
C ALA A 21 -11.97 6.88 -9.63
N GLU A 22 -12.03 7.98 -8.87
CA GLU A 22 -11.80 9.34 -9.40
C GLU A 22 -10.39 9.48 -9.99
N ILE A 23 -9.35 9.06 -9.25
CA ILE A 23 -7.95 9.13 -9.72
C ILE A 23 -7.77 8.33 -11.03
N GLY A 24 -8.34 7.13 -11.11
CA GLY A 24 -8.25 6.31 -12.32
C GLY A 24 -9.02 6.90 -13.51
N GLN A 25 -10.14 7.58 -13.28
CA GLN A 25 -10.88 8.30 -14.32
C GLN A 25 -10.13 9.55 -14.80
N GLU A 26 -9.59 10.39 -13.90
CA GLU A 26 -8.76 11.55 -14.26
C GLU A 26 -7.49 11.14 -15.03
N ALA A 27 -6.89 10.01 -14.67
CA ALA A 27 -5.71 9.46 -15.33
C ALA A 27 -6.03 8.69 -16.64
N GLY A 28 -7.30 8.49 -16.98
CA GLY A 28 -7.73 7.73 -18.17
C GLY A 28 -7.30 6.26 -18.14
N LEU A 29 -7.21 5.65 -16.95
CA LEU A 29 -6.83 4.25 -16.79
C LEU A 29 -7.99 3.33 -17.15
N GLU A 30 -7.71 2.30 -17.94
CA GLU A 30 -8.66 1.25 -18.29
C GLU A 30 -8.02 -0.13 -18.14
N VAL A 31 -8.84 -1.14 -17.81
CA VAL A 31 -8.44 -2.55 -17.83
C VAL A 31 -8.73 -3.07 -19.24
N SER A 32 -7.68 -3.46 -19.95
CA SER A 32 -7.77 -4.01 -21.30
C SER A 32 -8.41 -5.40 -21.30
N ASP A 33 -9.02 -5.78 -22.43
CA ASP A 33 -9.59 -7.11 -22.60
C ASP A 33 -8.52 -8.21 -22.43
N ASP A 34 -7.28 -7.95 -22.82
CA ASP A 34 -6.14 -8.86 -22.66
C ASP A 34 -5.81 -9.16 -21.18
N GLU A 35 -5.78 -8.13 -20.33
CA GLU A 35 -5.60 -8.26 -18.88
C GLU A 35 -6.78 -9.04 -18.28
N LEU A 36 -8.00 -8.70 -18.70
CA LEU A 36 -9.24 -9.30 -18.20
C LEU A 36 -9.36 -10.79 -18.57
N GLN A 37 -8.96 -11.19 -19.79
CA GLN A 37 -8.92 -12.58 -20.23
C GLN A 37 -7.85 -13.39 -19.47
N ARG A 38 -6.67 -12.83 -19.23
CA ARG A 38 -5.61 -13.49 -18.44
C ARG A 38 -6.07 -13.75 -17.01
N ALA A 39 -6.60 -12.72 -16.35
CA ALA A 39 -7.14 -12.83 -15.00
C ALA A 39 -8.34 -13.79 -14.92
N LEU A 40 -9.20 -13.85 -15.94
CA LEU A 40 -10.28 -14.86 -16.02
C LEU A 40 -9.73 -16.29 -16.10
N ILE A 41 -8.69 -16.54 -16.92
CA ILE A 41 -8.04 -17.85 -16.99
C ILE A 41 -7.40 -18.23 -15.65
N GLU A 42 -6.74 -17.29 -14.98
CA GLU A 42 -6.17 -17.49 -13.65
C GLU A 42 -7.24 -17.76 -12.60
N ARG A 43 -8.34 -17.00 -12.62
CA ARG A 43 -9.50 -17.20 -11.74
C ARG A 43 -10.11 -18.59 -11.94
N VAL A 44 -10.29 -19.04 -13.18
CA VAL A 44 -10.81 -20.38 -13.50
C VAL A 44 -9.87 -21.49 -12.99
N ARG A 45 -8.54 -21.31 -13.10
CA ARG A 45 -7.55 -22.26 -12.58
C ARG A 45 -7.58 -22.44 -11.05
N GLN A 46 -8.19 -21.51 -10.31
CA GLN A 46 -8.38 -21.64 -8.85
C GLN A 46 -9.48 -22.66 -8.48
N TYR A 47 -10.27 -23.16 -9.44
CA TYR A 47 -11.40 -24.07 -9.21
C TYR A 47 -11.23 -25.41 -9.96
N PRO A 48 -10.27 -26.27 -9.54
CA PRO A 48 -10.00 -27.53 -10.20
C PRO A 48 -11.21 -28.47 -10.20
N GLY A 49 -11.55 -29.03 -11.36
CA GLY A 49 -12.73 -29.89 -11.56
C GLY A 49 -14.06 -29.15 -11.73
N GLN A 50 -14.07 -27.81 -11.71
CA GLN A 50 -15.24 -26.96 -11.94
C GLN A 50 -14.98 -25.88 -13.01
N GLU A 51 -13.88 -25.98 -13.76
CA GLU A 51 -13.35 -24.94 -14.63
C GLU A 51 -14.37 -24.49 -15.68
N GLN A 52 -15.09 -25.43 -16.29
CA GLN A 52 -16.14 -25.14 -17.27
C GLN A 52 -17.31 -24.36 -16.65
N GLN A 53 -17.72 -24.69 -15.42
CA GLN A 53 -18.83 -24.03 -14.74
C GLN A 53 -18.47 -22.59 -14.35
N VAL A 54 -17.24 -22.36 -13.88
CA VAL A 54 -16.74 -21.03 -13.54
C VAL A 54 -16.58 -20.18 -14.81
N TRP A 55 -16.02 -20.73 -15.87
CA TRP A 55 -15.93 -20.06 -17.17
C TRP A 55 -17.32 -19.69 -17.73
N GLU A 56 -18.27 -20.63 -17.70
CA GLU A 56 -19.64 -20.41 -18.13
C GLU A 56 -20.38 -19.37 -17.27
N PHE A 57 -20.14 -19.35 -15.95
CA PHE A 57 -20.67 -18.34 -15.05
C PHE A 57 -20.25 -16.92 -15.46
N PHE A 58 -18.96 -16.69 -15.71
CA PHE A 58 -18.46 -15.38 -16.15
C PHE A 58 -18.93 -14.98 -17.55
N GLN A 59 -19.19 -15.94 -18.44
CA GLN A 59 -19.77 -15.66 -19.77
C GLN A 59 -21.27 -15.35 -19.73
N LYS A 60 -22.04 -16.06 -18.90
CA LYS A 60 -23.51 -16.01 -18.90
C LYS A 60 -24.11 -15.04 -17.88
N THR A 61 -23.36 -14.64 -16.86
CA THR A 61 -23.85 -13.76 -15.79
C THR A 61 -23.48 -12.30 -16.08
N PRO A 62 -24.44 -11.43 -16.43
CA PRO A 62 -24.14 -10.02 -16.70
C PRO A 62 -23.50 -9.37 -15.48
N GLY A 63 -22.38 -8.69 -15.68
CA GLY A 63 -21.66 -8.00 -14.61
C GLY A 63 -20.73 -8.88 -13.76
N ALA A 64 -20.77 -10.22 -13.83
CA ALA A 64 -19.83 -11.08 -13.10
C ALA A 64 -18.37 -10.77 -13.48
N ILE A 65 -18.11 -10.43 -14.74
CA ILE A 65 -16.77 -10.01 -15.21
C ILE A 65 -16.23 -8.76 -14.50
N ASN A 66 -17.10 -7.94 -13.88
CA ASN A 66 -16.68 -6.79 -13.08
C ASN A 66 -16.03 -7.19 -11.75
N GLU A 67 -16.31 -8.39 -11.23
CA GLU A 67 -15.62 -8.95 -10.05
C GLU A 67 -14.12 -9.18 -10.33
N ILE A 68 -13.75 -9.39 -11.59
CA ILE A 68 -12.36 -9.51 -12.04
C ILE A 68 -11.81 -8.12 -12.44
N ARG A 69 -12.61 -7.30 -13.12
CA ARG A 69 -12.19 -5.96 -13.57
C ARG A 69 -11.88 -5.00 -12.41
N ALA A 70 -12.69 -5.00 -11.34
CA ALA A 70 -12.53 -4.02 -10.27
C ALA A 70 -11.18 -4.16 -9.52
N PRO A 71 -10.74 -5.36 -9.06
CA PRO A 71 -9.41 -5.52 -8.49
C PRO A 71 -8.28 -5.12 -9.44
N LEU A 72 -8.34 -5.52 -10.73
CA LEU A 72 -7.33 -5.13 -11.72
C LEU A 72 -7.25 -3.61 -11.92
N PHE A 73 -8.40 -2.92 -11.87
CA PHE A 73 -8.44 -1.47 -11.97
C PHE A 73 -7.85 -0.81 -10.72
N GLU A 74 -8.20 -1.30 -9.52
CA GLU A 74 -7.65 -0.81 -8.25
C GLU A 74 -6.13 -0.98 -8.20
N GLU A 75 -5.59 -2.13 -8.61
CA GLU A 75 -4.15 -2.39 -8.72
C GLU A 75 -3.47 -1.38 -9.66
N LYS A 76 -4.01 -1.17 -10.87
CA LYS A 76 -3.46 -0.21 -11.84
C LYS A 76 -3.49 1.25 -11.34
N VAL A 77 -4.51 1.63 -10.57
CA VAL A 77 -4.57 2.96 -9.93
C VAL A 77 -3.51 3.08 -8.82
N VAL A 78 -3.32 2.04 -8.01
CA VAL A 78 -2.30 2.02 -6.95
C VAL A 78 -0.90 2.10 -7.56
N ASP A 79 -0.60 1.34 -8.61
CA ASP A 79 0.68 1.41 -9.33
C ASP A 79 0.92 2.82 -9.90
N TYR A 80 -0.09 3.40 -10.56
CA TYR A 80 -0.04 4.77 -11.08
C TYR A 80 0.27 5.82 -9.99
N ILE A 81 -0.27 5.65 -8.79
CA ILE A 81 0.02 6.50 -7.63
C ILE A 81 1.47 6.29 -7.15
N ILE A 82 1.92 5.04 -7.03
CA ILE A 82 3.27 4.69 -6.55
C ILE A 82 4.35 5.24 -7.50
N GLU A 83 4.16 5.14 -8.82
CA GLU A 83 5.04 5.72 -9.84
C GLU A 83 5.27 7.23 -9.67
N ARG A 84 4.30 7.94 -9.08
CA ARG A 84 4.31 9.40 -8.85
C ARG A 84 4.62 9.78 -7.41
N ALA A 85 4.72 8.81 -6.51
CA ALA A 85 5.00 9.03 -5.10
C ALA A 85 6.50 9.27 -4.86
N SER A 86 6.81 10.14 -3.90
CA SER A 86 8.17 10.30 -3.40
C SER A 86 8.52 9.16 -2.43
N VAL A 87 9.01 8.04 -2.96
CA VAL A 87 9.40 6.87 -2.17
C VAL A 87 10.74 7.13 -1.45
N THR A 88 10.80 6.83 -0.14
CA THR A 88 12.03 6.90 0.67
C THR A 88 12.30 5.55 1.32
N GLU A 89 13.46 4.96 1.07
CA GLU A 89 13.86 3.71 1.71
C GLU A 89 14.22 3.92 3.19
N LYS A 90 13.65 3.09 4.07
CA LYS A 90 14.02 3.00 5.49
C LYS A 90 14.53 1.59 5.78
N PRO A 91 15.80 1.38 6.15
CA PRO A 91 16.25 0.09 6.63
C PRO A 91 15.60 -0.21 7.98
N VAL A 92 14.96 -1.38 8.10
CA VAL A 92 14.31 -1.87 9.32
C VAL A 92 14.88 -3.23 9.70
N SER A 93 14.83 -3.56 11.00
CA SER A 93 15.22 -4.91 11.45
C SER A 93 14.11 -5.94 11.16
N ARG A 94 14.44 -7.24 11.17
CA ARG A 94 13.42 -8.29 11.04
C ARG A 94 12.35 -8.18 12.11
N ASP A 95 12.74 -7.95 13.36
CA ASP A 95 11.84 -7.90 14.50
C ASP A 95 10.99 -6.61 14.54
N GLU A 96 11.42 -5.57 13.83
CA GLU A 96 10.63 -4.34 13.57
C GLU A 96 9.65 -4.53 12.41
N LEU A 97 10.02 -5.26 11.37
CA LEU A 97 9.15 -5.57 10.22
C LEU A 97 7.97 -6.48 10.59
N PHE A 98 8.19 -7.42 11.52
CA PHE A 98 7.16 -8.32 12.06
C PHE A 98 6.58 -7.82 13.40
N HIS A 99 6.82 -6.57 13.80
CA HIS A 99 6.10 -5.97 14.92
C HIS A 99 4.71 -5.55 14.44
N ASP A 100 3.67 -6.20 14.96
CA ASP A 100 2.28 -5.94 14.59
C ASP A 100 1.96 -4.44 14.73
N HIS A 101 1.83 -3.76 13.59
CA HIS A 101 1.30 -2.40 13.50
C HIS A 101 -0.24 -2.39 13.51
N ASP A 102 -0.86 -3.42 14.09
CA ASP A 102 -2.28 -3.49 14.44
C ASP A 102 -2.61 -2.61 15.67
N HIS A 103 -1.99 -1.43 15.72
CA HIS A 103 -2.45 -0.36 16.58
C HIS A 103 -3.65 0.32 15.92
N ASP A 104 -4.76 0.26 16.64
CA ASP A 104 -6.02 0.94 16.38
C ASP A 104 -5.85 2.26 15.62
N HIS A 105 -6.55 2.40 14.50
CA HIS A 105 -6.67 3.64 13.73
C HIS A 105 -7.54 4.67 14.47
N ASP A 106 -7.14 5.03 15.70
CA ASP A 106 -7.74 6.10 16.49
C ASP A 106 -7.24 7.44 15.95
N HIS A 107 -7.85 7.87 14.83
CA HIS A 107 -7.54 9.11 14.13
C HIS A 107 -8.08 10.34 14.87
N ASP A 108 -7.55 10.62 16.06
CA ASP A 108 -7.72 11.92 16.70
C ASP A 108 -6.66 12.91 16.13
N HIS A 109 -7.03 13.56 15.02
CA HIS A 109 -6.20 14.57 14.37
C HIS A 109 -6.36 15.95 15.06
N ASP A 110 -5.91 16.07 16.31
CA ASP A 110 -5.76 17.39 16.93
C ASP A 110 -4.55 18.14 16.33
N HIS A 111 -4.83 19.07 15.44
CA HIS A 111 -3.83 19.97 14.85
C HIS A 111 -3.47 21.13 15.80
N GLY A 112 -2.91 20.79 16.97
CA GLY A 112 -2.36 21.73 17.94
C GLY A 112 -0.98 22.27 17.55
N GLU A 113 -0.93 23.35 16.77
CA GLU A 113 0.33 24.07 16.48
C GLU A 113 1.03 24.55 17.77
N LYS A 114 2.36 24.33 17.89
CA LYS A 114 3.32 25.36 18.36
C LYS A 114 4.81 24.97 18.29
N LYS A 115 5.57 25.81 17.59
CA LYS A 115 7.00 26.11 17.78
C LYS A 115 7.17 27.63 17.51
N PRO A 116 8.26 28.32 17.88
CA PRO A 116 9.47 27.84 18.56
C PRO A 116 10.01 28.73 19.71
N ALA A 117 11.03 28.25 20.42
CA ALA A 117 12.03 29.10 21.11
C ALA A 117 13.42 28.44 21.05
N LYS A 118 14.50 29.25 21.09
CA LYS A 118 15.88 28.86 20.74
C LYS A 118 16.91 29.60 21.61
N LYS A 119 18.15 29.05 21.71
CA LYS A 119 19.35 29.50 22.49
C LYS A 119 19.39 28.99 23.94
N ALA A 120 20.51 28.65 24.57
CA ALA A 120 21.91 28.36 24.15
C ALA A 120 22.59 27.57 25.32
N ALA A 121 23.88 27.19 25.40
CA ALA A 121 25.07 27.52 24.61
C ALA A 121 26.10 26.35 24.59
N ALA A 122 27.37 26.65 24.25
CA ALA A 122 28.47 25.73 23.96
C ALA A 122 29.53 25.56 25.08
N LYS A 123 30.37 24.52 24.96
CA LYS A 123 31.82 24.58 25.31
C LYS A 123 32.64 23.61 24.45
N LYS A 124 33.94 23.92 24.24
CA LYS A 124 34.84 23.34 23.21
C LYS A 124 35.69 22.17 23.72
N ALA A 125 36.20 21.35 22.77
CA ALA A 125 37.28 20.36 22.96
C ALA A 125 38.69 21.02 23.08
N PRO A 126 39.80 20.28 23.29
CA PRO A 126 40.53 19.71 22.12
C PRO A 126 41.36 18.40 22.29
N ALA A 127 41.30 17.56 21.26
CA ALA A 127 42.33 16.72 20.60
C ALA A 127 43.67 16.27 21.27
N LYS A 128 44.07 15.00 21.01
CA LYS A 128 45.26 14.65 20.18
C LYS A 128 45.42 13.13 19.83
N LYS A 129 45.39 12.87 18.51
CA LYS A 129 46.25 11.99 17.67
C LYS A 129 47.12 10.88 18.31
N LYS A 130 47.00 9.64 17.79
CA LYS A 130 47.96 9.01 16.84
C LYS A 130 47.54 7.59 16.38
N ALA A 131 47.65 7.34 15.08
CA ALA A 131 47.98 6.05 14.46
C ALA A 131 49.43 6.17 13.88
N PRO A 132 50.04 5.19 13.16
CA PRO A 132 49.60 3.82 12.83
C PRO A 132 50.68 2.72 13.09
N ALA A 133 50.36 1.45 12.84
CA ALA A 133 51.33 0.41 12.46
C ALA A 133 50.66 -0.72 11.67
N LYS A 134 51.38 -1.28 10.68
CA LYS A 134 50.91 -2.28 9.70
C LYS A 134 51.94 -3.42 9.63
N LYS A 135 51.52 -4.67 9.84
CA LYS A 135 52.20 -5.95 9.50
C LYS A 135 51.08 -7.00 9.31
N THR A 136 50.87 -7.71 8.19
CA THR A 136 51.70 -8.62 7.35
C THR A 136 51.99 -9.98 7.99
N GLU A 137 51.50 -11.03 7.30
CA GLU A 137 51.79 -12.49 7.45
C GLU A 137 51.42 -13.17 8.79
N SER A 138 50.99 -14.44 8.81
CA SER A 138 50.83 -15.45 7.73
C SER A 138 49.41 -16.03 7.71
#